data_AF-K9PK86-F1
#
_entry.id   AF-K9PK86-F1
#
_cell.length_a   1.000
_cell.length_b   1.000
_cell.length_c   1.000
_cell.angle_alpha   90.00
_cell.angle_beta   90.00
_cell.angle_gamma   90.00
#
_symmetry.space_group_name_H-M   'P 1'
#
loop_
_entity.id
_entity.type
_entity.pdbx_description
1 polymer ?
#
loop_
_entity_poly.entity_id
_entity_poly.type
_entity_poly.pdbx_seq_one_letter_code
_entity_poly.pdbx_strand_id
1 'polypeptide(L)'
;MPQNTEYKSSTSVTQAISEDQPIRVNAYKKRLNAWAIARLIPDMERVIVARFRSRSDADGYLRHLRQEIPNSSFEVVVDYQQDESLV
;
A
#
# COMPACT_ATOMS: atom_id res chain seq x y z
N MET A 1 18.24 4.95 -40.74
CA MET A 1 17.43 5.76 -39.81
C MET A 1 17.28 4.98 -38.51
N PRO A 2 17.88 5.41 -37.39
CA PRO A 2 17.72 4.70 -36.13
C PRO A 2 16.43 5.14 -35.40
N GLN A 3 15.69 4.15 -34.90
CA GLN A 3 14.49 4.30 -34.09
C GLN A 3 14.89 4.64 -32.64
N ASN A 4 14.41 5.76 -32.12
CA ASN A 4 14.62 6.17 -30.73
C ASN A 4 13.55 5.56 -29.82
N THR A 5 13.71 4.29 -29.44
CA THR A 5 12.86 3.67 -28.42
C THR A 5 13.43 3.91 -27.02
N GLU A 6 13.41 5.16 -26.56
CA GLU A 6 13.64 5.44 -25.13
C GLU A 6 12.37 5.12 -24.31
N TYR A 7 12.17 3.84 -24.02
CA TYR A 7 11.39 3.47 -22.84
C TYR A 7 12.33 3.51 -21.64
N LYS A 8 12.28 4.62 -20.88
CA LYS A 8 12.86 4.68 -19.53
C LYS A 8 12.03 3.79 -18.60
N SER A 9 12.25 2.49 -18.71
CA SER A 9 11.95 1.55 -17.64
C SER A 9 12.82 1.96 -16.47
N SER A 10 12.21 2.54 -15.43
CA SER A 10 12.86 2.80 -14.15
C SER A 10 13.23 1.47 -13.47
N THR A 11 14.20 0.77 -14.05
CA THR A 11 15.04 -0.21 -13.36
C THR A 11 16.25 0.55 -12.88
N SER A 12 16.09 1.27 -11.79
CA SER A 12 17.22 1.84 -11.06
C SER A 12 17.33 1.13 -9.72
N VAL A 13 18.25 0.17 -9.71
CA VAL A 13 19.08 -0.24 -8.57
C VAL A 13 18.40 -1.15 -7.55
N THR A 14 18.30 -2.44 -7.90
CA THR A 14 18.56 -3.52 -6.94
C THR A 14 19.99 -4.01 -7.17
N GLN A 15 20.98 -3.16 -6.88
CA GLN A 15 22.38 -3.58 -6.84
C GLN A 15 23.16 -2.65 -5.91
N ALA A 16 23.07 -2.96 -4.62
CA ALA A 16 24.14 -2.83 -3.62
C ALA A 16 23.54 -3.30 -2.30
N ILE A 17 23.79 -4.56 -1.97
CA ILE A 17 23.51 -5.13 -0.66
C ILE A 17 24.61 -4.58 0.26
N SER A 18 24.26 -3.65 1.13
CA SER A 18 24.98 -3.38 2.37
C SER A 18 23.96 -3.56 3.48
N GLU A 19 24.12 -4.64 4.24
CA GLU A 19 23.12 -5.25 5.13
C GLU A 19 22.73 -4.43 6.37
N ASP A 20 23.02 -3.13 6.41
CA ASP A 20 22.89 -2.31 7.63
C ASP A 20 22.03 -1.05 7.48
N GLN A 21 21.10 -1.04 6.50
CA GLN A 21 20.11 0.03 6.35
C GLN A 21 18.69 -0.53 6.11
N PRO A 22 17.92 -0.81 7.17
CA PRO A 22 16.54 -1.34 7.06
C PRO A 22 15.52 -0.33 6.51
N ILE A 23 15.91 0.94 6.34
CA ILE A 23 15.00 2.06 6.13
C ILE A 23 14.42 2.08 4.69
N ARG A 24 15.24 1.81 3.67
CA ARG A 24 14.84 2.05 2.27
C ARG A 24 13.90 1.01 1.67
N VAL A 25 14.10 -0.27 2.00
CA VAL A 25 13.25 -1.36 1.48
C VAL A 25 11.84 -1.27 2.10
N ASN A 26 11.74 -0.87 3.36
CA ASN A 26 10.47 -0.79 4.06
C ASN A 26 9.63 0.42 3.60
N ALA A 27 10.25 1.58 3.37
CA ALA A 27 9.59 2.75 2.81
C ALA A 27 9.04 2.50 1.39
N TYR A 28 9.82 1.86 0.52
CA TYR A 28 9.36 1.52 -0.84
C TYR A 28 8.18 0.55 -0.83
N LYS A 29 8.23 -0.50 -0.01
CA LYS A 29 7.13 -1.45 0.15
C LYS A 29 5.87 -0.79 0.72
N LYS A 30 6.00 0.14 1.67
CA LYS A 30 4.88 0.93 2.20
C LYS A 30 4.20 1.76 1.11
N ARG A 31 4.99 2.44 0.26
CA ARG A 31 4.47 3.23 -0.89
C ARG A 31 3.73 2.38 -1.92
N LEU A 32 4.10 1.12 -2.07
CA LEU A 32 3.43 0.19 -2.98
C LEU A 32 2.06 -0.29 -2.46
N ASN A 33 1.84 -0.25 -1.15
CA ASN A 33 0.59 -0.69 -0.52
C ASN A 33 -0.30 0.52 -0.17
N ALA A 34 -0.62 1.31 -1.18
CA ALA A 34 -1.40 2.53 -1.01
C ALA A 34 -2.87 2.25 -0.64
N TRP A 35 -3.39 1.06 -0.92
CA TRP A 35 -4.80 0.73 -0.65
C TRP A 35 -4.92 -0.01 0.66
N ALA A 36 -5.90 0.35 1.49
CA ALA A 36 -6.14 -0.29 2.77
C ALA A 36 -7.64 -0.45 3.01
N ILE A 37 -7.99 -1.38 3.90
CA ILE A 37 -9.34 -1.48 4.44
C ILE A 37 -9.31 -0.97 5.86
N ALA A 38 -10.17 0.01 6.14
CA ALA A 38 -10.42 0.49 7.49
C ALA A 38 -11.72 -0.09 8.01
N ARG A 39 -11.71 -0.49 9.29
CA ARG A 39 -12.92 -0.76 10.06
C ARG A 39 -13.29 0.49 10.83
N LEU A 40 -14.54 0.93 10.69
CA LEU A 40 -15.11 1.98 11.52
C LEU A 40 -15.52 1.38 12.85
N ILE A 41 -14.99 1.94 13.94
CA ILE A 41 -15.35 1.55 15.31
C ILE A 41 -16.28 2.62 15.91
N PRO A 42 -16.97 2.31 17.03
CA PRO A 42 -17.64 3.34 17.84
C PRO A 42 -16.65 4.49 18.13
N ASP A 43 -17.15 5.72 18.22
CA ASP A 43 -16.37 6.98 18.27
C ASP A 43 -15.80 7.48 16.93
N MET A 44 -16.31 6.98 15.81
CA MET A 44 -15.96 7.44 14.45
C MET A 44 -14.47 7.26 14.10
N GLU A 45 -13.74 6.46 14.87
CA GLU A 45 -12.36 6.13 14.59
C GLU A 45 -12.24 5.06 13.50
N ARG A 46 -11.13 5.11 12.76
CA ARG A 46 -10.83 4.21 11.65
C ARG A 46 -9.59 3.40 11.99
N VAL A 47 -9.74 2.08 12.04
CA VAL A 47 -8.63 1.16 12.30
C VAL A 47 -8.29 0.42 11.01
N ILE A 48 -7.04 0.53 10.55
CA ILE A 48 -6.56 -0.21 9.37
C ILE A 48 -6.43 -1.69 9.72
N VAL A 49 -7.19 -2.55 9.04
CA VAL A 49 -7.20 -4.00 9.27
C VAL A 49 -6.42 -4.78 8.21
N ALA A 50 -6.25 -4.23 7.01
CA ALA A 50 -5.50 -4.86 5.93
C ALA A 50 -4.99 -3.83 4.91
N ARG A 51 -3.88 -4.15 4.23
CA ARG A 51 -3.26 -3.32 3.18
C ARG A 51 -3.04 -4.14 1.90
N PHE A 52 -3.18 -3.47 0.76
CA PHE A 52 -3.22 -4.05 -0.57
C PHE A 52 -2.45 -3.18 -1.56
N ARG A 53 -1.89 -3.83 -2.58
CA ARG A 53 -1.16 -3.16 -3.65
C ARG A 53 -2.08 -2.55 -4.71
N SER A 54 -3.29 -3.11 -4.86
CA SER A 54 -4.29 -2.63 -5.80
C SER A 54 -5.64 -2.41 -5.10
N ARG A 55 -6.45 -1.52 -5.68
CA ARG A 55 -7.83 -1.29 -5.22
C ARG A 55 -8.68 -2.55 -5.41
N SER A 56 -8.49 -3.26 -6.52
CA SER A 56 -9.28 -4.46 -6.85
C SER A 56 -9.10 -5.58 -5.83
N ASP A 57 -7.88 -5.80 -5.34
CA ASP A 57 -7.63 -6.78 -4.28
C ASP A 57 -8.33 -6.36 -2.97
N ALA A 58 -8.28 -5.06 -2.64
CA ALA A 58 -8.96 -4.51 -1.46
C ALA A 58 -10.49 -4.66 -1.58
N ASP A 59 -11.08 -4.35 -2.73
CA ASP A 59 -12.52 -4.50 -2.97
C ASP A 59 -12.95 -5.97 -2.89
N GLY A 60 -12.14 -6.90 -3.41
CA GLY A 60 -12.37 -8.34 -3.31
C GLY A 60 -12.40 -8.81 -1.86
N TYR A 61 -11.41 -8.39 -1.06
CA TYR A 61 -11.35 -8.74 0.35
C TYR A 61 -12.46 -8.05 1.17
N LEU A 62 -12.81 -6.79 0.86
CA LEU A 62 -13.92 -6.08 1.48
C LEU A 62 -15.24 -6.84 1.31
N ARG A 63 -15.49 -7.40 0.12
CA ARG A 63 -16.69 -8.21 -0.14
C ARG A 63 -16.74 -9.43 0.78
N HIS A 64 -15.61 -10.12 0.96
CA HIS A 64 -15.52 -11.24 1.88
C HIS A 64 -15.75 -10.81 3.33
N LEU A 65 -15.10 -9.74 3.80
CA LEU A 65 -15.29 -9.20 5.16
C LEU A 65 -16.75 -8.85 5.47
N ARG A 66 -17.47 -8.28 4.51
CA ARG A 66 -18.90 -7.94 4.67
C ARG A 66 -19.79 -9.18 4.78
N GLN A 67 -19.37 -10.31 4.22
CA GLN A 67 -20.09 -11.58 4.36
C GLN A 67 -19.82 -12.23 5.71
N GLU A 68 -18.57 -12.22 6.17
CA GLU A 68 -18.17 -12.83 7.46
C GLU A 68 -18.60 -11.99 8.67
N ILE A 69 -18.56 -10.66 8.55
CA ILE A 69 -18.80 -9.72 9.65
C ILE A 69 -19.81 -8.64 9.21
N PRO A 70 -21.08 -9.00 8.96
CA PRO A 70 -22.08 -8.09 8.39
C PRO A 70 -22.42 -6.89 9.28
N ASN A 71 -22.23 -7.03 10.60
CA ASN A 71 -22.54 -5.99 11.57
C ASN A 71 -21.41 -4.95 11.75
N SER A 72 -20.34 -5.04 10.94
CA SER A 72 -19.23 -4.09 10.99
C SER A 72 -19.15 -3.24 9.73
N SER A 73 -18.83 -1.97 9.93
CA SER A 73 -18.65 -1.01 8.85
C SER A 73 -17.20 -1.03 8.38
N PHE A 74 -17.02 -1.30 7.09
CA PHE A 74 -15.71 -1.34 6.44
C PHE A 74 -15.71 -0.46 5.19
N GLU A 75 -14.57 0.20 4.96
CA GLU A 75 -14.32 1.06 3.81
C GLU A 75 -12.93 0.83 3.23
N VAL A 76 -12.80 1.02 1.91
CA VAL A 76 -11.49 1.08 1.24
C VAL A 76 -11.00 2.51 1.31
N VAL A 77 -9.77 2.69 1.80
CA VAL A 77 -9.10 3.99 1.92
C VAL A 77 -7.73 3.95 1.27
N VAL A 78 -7.22 5.13 0.95
CA VAL A 78 -5.80 5.27 0.57
C VAL A 78 -5.01 5.56 1.84
N ASP A 79 -4.16 4.62 2.26
CA ASP A 79 -3.28 4.77 3.41
C ASP A 79 -1.93 5.33 2.94
N TYR A 80 -1.84 6.66 2.92
CA TYR A 80 -0.57 7.35 2.74
C TYR A 80 0.23 7.20 4.04
N GLN A 81 1.00 6.11 4.13
CA GLN A 81 2.05 5.96 5.15
C GLN A 81 3.07 7.07 4.89
N GLN A 82 2.87 8.25 5.49
CA GLN A 82 3.78 9.37 5.35
C GLN A 82 5.15 8.90 5.84
N ASP A 83 6.14 9.02 4.97
CA ASP A 83 7.53 8.76 5.31
C ASP A 83 7.90 9.84 6.34
N GLU A 84 7.95 9.49 7.63
CA GLU A 84 8.55 10.33 8.68
C GLU A 84 10.08 10.40 8.49
N SER A 85 10.54 10.66 7.27
CA SER A 85 11.95 10.80 6.90
C SER A 85 12.37 12.27 6.79
N LEU A 86 11.58 13.21 7.33
CA LEU A 86 11.88 14.64 7.33
C LEU A 86 11.53 15.27 8.69
N VAL A 87 12.25 14.88 9.74
CA VAL A 87 12.43 15.70 10.96
C VAL A 87 13.88 15.61 11.40
#